data_AF-A0A0R2CVR7-F1
#
_entry.id   AF-A0A0R2CVR7-F1
#
_cell.length_a   1.000
_cell.length_b   1.000
_cell.length_c   1.000
_cell.angle_alpha   90.00
_cell.angle_beta   90.00
_cell.angle_gamma   90.00
#
_symmetry.space_group_name_H-M   'P 1'
#
loop_
_entity.id
_entity.type
_entity.pdbx_description
1 polymer ?
#
loop_
_entity_poly.entity_id
_entity_poly.type
_entity_poly.pdbx_seq_one_letter_code
_entity_poly.pdbx_strand_id
1 'polypeptide(L)'
;MGFKWPPKLDLTDESNGLQDRNYRNHMQGNWNTLRWWYYHLMGYWSSFWNILTGRLDDQDIKISALENKMTSQAIQNTNNTEVVDSRTNAKGKTFNSLGERLNNDTYSKDEIDTMIDYVSLDDSIISDYTVDGVVDSLKSFAGQISTSSNFKCLLLQDEHFLTAYSWEAYENFKNAGPLVYDMLANMAVFDGLLDSVVVNGDNIDGGDSNVNQLLLKNRKVASIIRLALSHTDVFVQLGNHDDGTVFNTTPGKFLTRSDVLKLYNYDAHSFGETRSDFDAFKDYNDKKVRLISLNTYNQTEKYDNNGNLIYSRGNHSVITQKQLTFVVNALASVPNGYAVLIVTHCPLQGYGNNKPFTSIDSYPYNTNHDLLNGVLQAYAGKTTYSGTGSDDNFPATIEADFSKSNGDLAGVVVGHEHSDMSMQEIDGVKLTERCCFIPSGRVINGTKVNPDLGTIDQYAFDIIEIDTTNRQVIFKRFGQGSDYSYGY
;
A
#
# COMPACT_ATOMS: atom_id res chain seq x y z
N MET A 1 -16.09 36.34 -2.32
CA MET A 1 -16.20 37.68 -2.94
C MET A 1 -16.46 38.69 -1.82
N GLY A 2 -15.60 39.69 -1.65
CA GLY A 2 -15.73 40.68 -0.57
C GLY A 2 -16.70 41.80 -0.94
N PHE A 3 -17.85 41.87 -0.27
CA PHE A 3 -18.79 42.98 -0.42
C PHE A 3 -18.18 44.26 0.15
N LYS A 4 -17.93 45.27 -0.69
CA LYS A 4 -17.50 46.60 -0.22
C LYS A 4 -18.75 47.45 0.00
N TRP A 5 -18.90 47.96 1.23
CA TRP A 5 -19.90 48.95 1.59
C TRP A 5 -19.80 50.18 0.67
N PRO A 6 -20.92 50.90 0.42
CA PRO A 6 -20.87 52.12 -0.38
C PRO A 6 -19.83 53.09 0.21
N PRO A 7 -19.08 53.80 -0.65
CA PRO A 7 -18.17 54.84 -0.19
C PRO A 7 -18.93 55.86 0.66
N LYS A 8 -18.27 56.38 1.70
CA LYS A 8 -18.85 57.32 2.65
C LYS A 8 -19.39 58.54 1.90
N LEU A 9 -20.70 58.78 1.99
CA LEU A 9 -21.32 59.99 1.43
C LEU A 9 -20.89 61.16 2.30
N ASP A 10 -20.28 62.17 1.68
CA ASP A 10 -19.88 63.39 2.39
C ASP A 10 -21.06 64.37 2.34
N LEU A 11 -21.81 64.42 3.44
CA LEU A 11 -22.97 65.28 3.63
C LEU A 11 -22.51 66.55 4.34
N THR A 12 -22.29 67.63 3.60
CA THR A 12 -22.02 68.96 4.16
C THR A 12 -23.34 69.72 4.35
N ASP A 13 -23.50 70.42 5.46
CA ASP A 13 -24.70 71.23 5.76
C ASP A 13 -24.97 72.30 4.68
N GLU A 14 -26.26 72.51 4.37
CA GLU A 14 -26.68 73.38 3.27
C GLU A 14 -26.37 74.86 3.54
N SER A 15 -25.60 75.51 2.66
CA SER A 15 -25.62 76.97 2.54
C SER A 15 -26.62 77.37 1.45
N ASN A 16 -27.63 78.17 1.85
CA ASN A 16 -28.73 78.74 1.05
C ASN A 16 -28.85 78.24 -0.41
N GLY A 17 -29.74 77.26 -0.59
CA GLY A 17 -29.73 76.25 -1.66
C GLY A 17 -29.98 76.64 -3.11
N LEU A 18 -29.59 77.82 -3.61
CA LEU A 18 -29.74 78.13 -5.05
C LEU A 18 -28.55 78.83 -5.73
N GLN A 19 -27.49 79.26 -5.02
CA GLN A 19 -26.43 80.06 -5.66
C GLN A 19 -25.04 79.40 -5.74
N ASP A 20 -24.75 78.33 -5.00
CA ASP A 20 -23.43 77.70 -5.08
C ASP A 20 -23.38 76.56 -6.12
N ARG A 21 -22.66 76.81 -7.23
CA ARG A 21 -22.41 75.84 -8.29
C ARG A 21 -21.60 74.63 -7.79
N ASN A 22 -20.69 74.84 -6.84
CA ASN A 22 -19.86 73.77 -6.29
C ASN A 22 -20.70 72.81 -5.46
N TYR A 23 -21.64 73.32 -4.66
CA TYR A 23 -22.59 72.50 -3.91
C TYR A 23 -23.47 71.64 -4.84
N ARG A 24 -24.00 72.21 -5.94
CA ARG A 24 -24.78 71.44 -6.92
C ARG A 24 -23.96 70.35 -7.61
N ASN A 25 -22.70 70.64 -7.95
CA ASN A 25 -21.80 69.64 -8.53
C ASN A 25 -21.48 68.52 -7.54
N HIS A 26 -21.31 68.85 -6.26
CA HIS A 26 -21.09 67.88 -5.18
C HIS A 26 -22.30 66.96 -4.99
N MET A 27 -23.50 67.53 -4.92
CA MET A 27 -24.76 66.78 -4.84
C MET A 27 -24.96 65.88 -6.07
N GLN A 28 -24.67 66.37 -7.27
CA GLN A 28 -24.71 65.55 -8.49
C GLN A 28 -23.68 64.41 -8.44
N GLY A 29 -22.48 64.65 -7.88
CA GLY A 29 -21.46 63.63 -7.64
C GLY A 29 -21.93 62.53 -6.68
N ASN A 30 -22.59 62.91 -5.58
CA ASN A 30 -23.20 61.98 -4.62
C ASN A 30 -24.31 61.15 -5.29
N TRP A 31 -25.18 61.79 -6.08
CA TRP A 31 -26.23 61.10 -6.84
C TRP A 31 -25.67 60.13 -7.89
N ASN A 32 -24.61 60.52 -8.61
CA ASN A 32 -23.97 59.64 -9.58
C ASN A 32 -23.29 58.45 -8.89
N THR A 33 -22.71 58.65 -7.70
CA THR A 33 -22.09 57.59 -6.89
C THR A 33 -23.14 56.60 -6.37
N LEU A 34 -24.26 57.10 -5.86
CA LEU A 34 -25.42 56.28 -5.44
C LEU A 34 -26.00 55.49 -6.61
N ARG A 35 -26.15 56.13 -7.77
CA ARG A 35 -26.67 55.50 -8.99
C ARG A 35 -25.72 54.41 -9.51
N TRP A 36 -24.41 54.67 -9.50
CA TRP A 36 -23.39 53.70 -9.88
C TRP A 36 -23.38 52.50 -8.93
N TRP A 37 -23.46 52.73 -7.62
CA TRP A 37 -23.54 51.68 -6.61
C TRP A 37 -24.82 50.83 -6.77
N TYR A 38 -25.97 51.46 -7.00
CA TYR A 38 -27.23 50.77 -7.26
C TYR A 38 -27.16 49.86 -8.50
N TYR A 39 -26.61 50.35 -9.62
CA TYR A 39 -26.45 49.52 -10.82
C TYR A 39 -25.49 48.35 -10.61
N HIS A 40 -24.41 48.53 -9.83
CA HIS A 40 -23.51 47.43 -9.50
C HIS A 40 -24.20 46.41 -8.59
N LEU A 41 -24.93 46.85 -7.57
CA LEU A 41 -25.68 45.98 -6.67
C LEU A 41 -26.71 45.14 -7.45
N MET A 42 -27.47 45.77 -8.34
CA MET A 42 -28.46 45.10 -9.20
C MET A 42 -27.81 44.18 -10.22
N GLY A 43 -26.64 44.55 -10.76
CA GLY A 43 -25.83 43.70 -11.64
C GLY A 43 -25.36 42.43 -10.93
N TYR A 44 -24.79 42.57 -9.71
CA TYR A 44 -24.41 41.45 -8.86
C TYR A 44 -25.61 40.57 -8.50
N TRP A 45 -26.75 41.18 -8.20
CA TRP A 45 -27.99 40.44 -7.94
C TRP A 45 -28.46 39.65 -9.15
N SER A 46 -28.40 40.22 -10.36
CA SER A 46 -28.77 39.51 -11.59
C SER A 46 -27.81 38.34 -11.88
N SER A 47 -26.50 38.53 -11.67
CA SER A 47 -25.49 37.48 -11.87
C SER A 47 -25.65 36.37 -10.83
N PHE A 48 -25.91 36.72 -9.58
CA PHE A 48 -26.21 35.74 -8.53
C PHE A 48 -27.49 34.96 -8.86
N TRP A 49 -28.55 35.65 -9.32
CA TRP A 49 -29.80 35.01 -9.72
C TRP A 49 -29.61 34.08 -10.93
N ASN A 50 -28.82 34.46 -11.92
CA ASN A 50 -28.49 33.62 -13.08
C ASN A 50 -27.66 32.39 -12.70
N ILE A 51 -26.74 32.51 -11.74
CA ILE A 51 -25.98 31.36 -11.21
C ILE A 51 -26.89 30.44 -10.39
N LEU A 52 -27.78 31.00 -9.58
CA LEU A 52 -28.71 30.23 -8.75
C LEU A 52 -29.72 29.48 -9.64
N THR A 53 -30.31 30.16 -10.61
CA THR A 53 -31.24 29.55 -11.59
C THR A 53 -30.52 28.50 -12.43
N GLY A 54 -29.31 28.77 -12.95
CA GLY A 54 -28.55 27.74 -13.68
C GLY A 54 -28.17 26.51 -12.84
N ARG A 55 -27.94 26.69 -11.53
CA ARG A 55 -27.74 25.55 -10.60
C ARG A 55 -29.02 24.79 -10.32
N LEU A 56 -30.16 25.47 -10.24
CA LEU A 56 -31.47 24.85 -10.09
C LEU A 56 -31.85 24.08 -11.37
N ASP A 57 -31.61 24.66 -12.55
CA ASP A 57 -31.84 23.99 -13.83
C ASP A 57 -30.94 22.74 -13.99
N ASP A 58 -29.67 22.80 -13.58
CA ASP A 58 -28.76 21.64 -13.57
C ASP A 58 -29.21 20.55 -12.58
N GLN A 59 -29.77 20.94 -11.43
CA GLN A 59 -30.37 20.00 -10.48
C GLN A 59 -31.62 19.35 -11.07
N ASP A 60 -32.51 20.13 -11.68
CA ASP A 60 -33.74 19.64 -12.31
C ASP A 60 -33.44 18.70 -13.50
N ILE A 61 -32.39 18.97 -14.28
CA ILE A 61 -31.92 18.07 -15.35
C ILE A 61 -31.42 16.75 -14.76
N LYS A 62 -30.66 16.78 -13.66
CA LYS A 62 -30.15 15.56 -13.00
C LYS A 62 -31.27 14.75 -12.35
N ILE A 63 -32.23 15.41 -11.72
CA ILE A 63 -33.43 14.77 -11.15
C ILE A 63 -34.25 14.15 -12.28
N SER A 64 -34.51 14.88 -13.36
CA SER A 64 -35.23 14.37 -14.53
C SER A 64 -34.51 13.18 -15.19
N ALA A 65 -33.17 13.20 -15.26
CA ALA A 65 -32.39 12.08 -15.78
C ALA A 65 -32.45 10.85 -14.86
N LEU A 66 -32.44 11.06 -13.54
CA LEU A 66 -32.63 9.99 -12.55
C LEU A 66 -34.05 9.42 -12.63
N GLU A 67 -35.08 10.27 -12.67
CA GLU A 67 -36.48 9.88 -12.85
C GLU A 67 -36.69 9.12 -14.15
N ASN A 68 -36.09 9.58 -15.26
CA ASN A 68 -36.13 8.87 -16.53
C ASN A 68 -35.41 7.53 -16.46
N LYS A 69 -34.27 7.44 -15.76
CA LYS A 69 -33.55 6.18 -15.58
C LYS A 69 -34.34 5.19 -14.72
N MET A 70 -34.92 5.66 -13.62
CA MET A 70 -35.81 4.87 -12.75
C MET A 70 -37.08 4.44 -13.48
N THR A 71 -37.68 5.34 -14.27
CA THR A 71 -38.88 5.07 -15.06
C THR A 71 -38.58 4.12 -16.22
N SER A 72 -37.43 4.25 -16.88
CA SER A 72 -36.99 3.32 -17.94
C SER A 72 -36.73 1.92 -17.37
N GLN A 73 -36.12 1.84 -16.17
CA GLN A 73 -35.95 0.57 -15.45
C GLN A 73 -37.30 -0.01 -15.00
N ALA A 74 -38.23 0.82 -14.52
CA ALA A 74 -39.56 0.38 -14.09
C ALA A 74 -40.49 -0.02 -15.25
N ILE A 75 -40.36 0.62 -16.43
CA ILE A 75 -41.18 0.35 -17.62
C ILE A 75 -40.67 -0.89 -18.39
N GLN A 76 -39.36 -1.13 -18.45
CA GLN A 76 -38.80 -2.29 -19.15
C GLN A 76 -38.63 -3.53 -18.28
N ASN A 77 -38.61 -3.38 -16.96
CA ASN A 77 -38.49 -4.50 -16.03
C ASN A 77 -39.48 -4.33 -14.87
N THR A 78 -40.76 -4.57 -15.14
CA THR A 78 -41.80 -4.68 -14.10
C THR A 78 -41.61 -5.92 -13.21
N ASN A 79 -40.63 -6.75 -13.55
CA ASN A 79 -40.30 -7.95 -12.81
C ASN A 79 -39.23 -7.64 -11.77
N ASN A 80 -39.67 -7.15 -10.61
CA ASN A 80 -38.81 -6.96 -9.44
C ASN A 80 -38.19 -8.28 -8.91
N THR A 81 -38.49 -9.44 -9.51
CA THR A 81 -37.84 -10.70 -9.16
C THR A 81 -36.33 -10.59 -9.33
N GLU A 82 -35.75 -9.93 -10.32
CA GLU A 82 -34.29 -9.81 -10.40
C GLU A 82 -33.70 -9.12 -9.14
N VAL A 83 -34.36 -8.07 -8.63
CA VAL A 83 -33.94 -7.36 -7.42
C VAL A 83 -34.28 -8.12 -6.13
N VAL A 84 -35.31 -8.98 -6.14
CA VAL A 84 -35.70 -9.83 -4.99
C VAL A 84 -34.86 -11.10 -4.95
N ASP A 85 -34.64 -11.74 -6.08
CA ASP A 85 -33.79 -12.90 -6.32
C ASP A 85 -32.34 -12.55 -6.04
N SER A 86 -31.88 -11.36 -6.44
CA SER A 86 -30.54 -10.90 -6.08
C SER A 86 -30.36 -10.62 -4.59
N ARG A 87 -31.43 -10.58 -3.77
CA ARG A 87 -31.30 -10.59 -2.29
C ARG A 87 -31.13 -12.00 -1.73
N THR A 88 -31.29 -13.02 -2.55
CA THR A 88 -31.10 -14.42 -2.15
C THR A 88 -29.73 -14.87 -2.60
N ASN A 89 -28.94 -15.40 -1.69
CA ASN A 89 -27.62 -15.91 -2.05
C ASN A 89 -27.65 -17.30 -2.68
N ALA A 90 -26.49 -17.78 -3.14
CA ALA A 90 -26.33 -19.10 -3.74
C ALA A 90 -26.75 -20.27 -2.81
N LYS A 91 -26.90 -20.00 -1.51
CA LYS A 91 -27.36 -20.97 -0.49
C LYS A 91 -28.85 -20.84 -0.16
N GLY A 92 -29.58 -19.98 -0.87
CA GLY A 92 -31.02 -19.78 -0.67
C GLY A 92 -31.37 -18.88 0.52
N LYS A 93 -30.43 -18.20 1.17
CA LYS A 93 -30.72 -17.22 2.23
C LYS A 93 -31.08 -15.88 1.62
N THR A 94 -32.30 -15.41 1.87
CA THR A 94 -32.79 -14.09 1.45
C THR A 94 -32.51 -13.02 2.50
N PHE A 95 -31.98 -11.88 2.07
CA PHE A 95 -31.68 -10.72 2.90
C PHE A 95 -32.72 -9.61 2.67
N ASN A 96 -32.84 -8.64 3.60
CA ASN A 96 -33.86 -7.60 3.49
C ASN A 96 -33.55 -6.62 2.34
N SER A 97 -32.27 -6.46 1.99
CA SER A 97 -31.81 -5.66 0.86
C SER A 97 -30.63 -6.32 0.13
N LEU A 98 -30.39 -5.90 -1.12
CA LEU A 98 -29.23 -6.33 -1.89
C LEU A 98 -27.93 -5.88 -1.20
N GLY A 99 -27.90 -4.68 -0.62
CA GLY A 99 -26.76 -4.20 0.16
C GLY A 99 -26.51 -5.05 1.41
N GLU A 100 -27.55 -5.45 2.12
CA GLU A 100 -27.42 -6.37 3.26
C GLU A 100 -26.91 -7.74 2.82
N ARG A 101 -27.38 -8.27 1.68
CA ARG A 101 -26.79 -9.47 1.09
C ARG A 101 -25.32 -9.24 0.80
N LEU A 102 -24.92 -8.26 0.00
CA LEU A 102 -23.51 -8.06 -0.36
C LEU A 102 -22.59 -7.86 0.87
N ASN A 103 -23.12 -7.30 1.96
CA ASN A 103 -22.40 -7.15 3.22
C ASN A 103 -22.30 -8.44 4.06
N ASN A 104 -23.23 -9.39 3.89
CA ASN A 104 -23.33 -10.62 4.70
C ASN A 104 -23.11 -11.91 3.91
N ASP A 105 -23.18 -11.86 2.59
CA ASP A 105 -22.93 -12.92 1.62
C ASP A 105 -21.43 -13.00 1.31
N THR A 106 -20.66 -12.93 2.38
CA THR A 106 -19.26 -13.32 2.41
C THR A 106 -19.23 -14.81 2.70
N TYR A 107 -18.41 -15.54 1.94
CA TYR A 107 -18.14 -16.95 2.19
C TYR A 107 -17.81 -17.16 3.68
N SER A 108 -18.37 -18.20 4.30
CA SER A 108 -18.02 -18.51 5.70
C SER A 108 -16.53 -18.87 5.79
N LYS A 109 -15.92 -18.71 6.96
CA LYS A 109 -14.52 -19.10 7.21
C LYS A 109 -14.23 -20.53 6.70
N ASP A 110 -15.19 -21.43 6.86
CA ASP A 110 -15.08 -22.83 6.46
C ASP A 110 -15.23 -23.05 4.94
N GLU A 111 -16.11 -22.32 4.26
CA GLU A 111 -16.27 -22.43 2.80
C GLU A 111 -15.08 -21.87 2.04
N ILE A 112 -14.57 -20.77 2.56
CA ILE A 112 -13.41 -20.08 2.05
C ILE A 112 -12.20 -21.03 2.21
N ASP A 113 -12.10 -21.79 3.31
CA ASP A 113 -11.07 -22.81 3.54
C ASP A 113 -11.21 -24.03 2.62
N THR A 114 -12.41 -24.36 2.13
CA THR A 114 -12.64 -25.45 1.16
C THR A 114 -12.41 -25.06 -0.30
N MET A 115 -12.30 -23.77 -0.64
CA MET A 115 -11.99 -23.31 -2.01
C MET A 115 -10.50 -23.41 -2.38
N ILE A 116 -9.68 -24.03 -1.53
CA ILE A 116 -8.27 -24.34 -1.78
C ILE A 116 -8.17 -25.61 -2.64
N ASP A 117 -8.77 -25.59 -3.81
CA ASP A 117 -8.40 -26.50 -4.89
C ASP A 117 -7.74 -25.65 -5.97
N TYR A 118 -6.40 -25.70 -6.01
CA TYR A 118 -5.59 -25.02 -7.00
C TYR A 118 -5.88 -25.63 -8.38
N VAL A 119 -6.84 -25.04 -9.09
CA VAL A 119 -7.08 -25.35 -10.51
C VAL A 119 -5.88 -24.82 -11.29
N SER A 120 -5.23 -25.66 -12.10
CA SER A 120 -4.18 -25.20 -13.02
C SER A 120 -4.80 -24.20 -13.99
N LEU A 121 -4.28 -22.98 -14.03
CA LEU A 121 -4.82 -21.92 -14.88
C LEU A 121 -4.06 -21.89 -16.21
N ASP A 122 -4.83 -21.90 -17.30
CA ASP A 122 -4.38 -21.63 -18.66
C ASP A 122 -4.05 -20.12 -18.82
N ASP A 123 -3.39 -19.74 -19.91
CA ASP A 123 -3.03 -18.36 -20.34
C ASP A 123 -4.22 -17.37 -20.34
N SER A 124 -5.43 -17.83 -20.05
CA SER A 124 -6.67 -17.09 -19.86
C SER A 124 -6.68 -16.06 -18.72
N ILE A 125 -5.70 -16.06 -17.81
CA ILE A 125 -5.67 -15.11 -16.67
C ILE A 125 -4.86 -13.84 -16.92
N ILE A 126 -3.93 -13.86 -17.89
CA ILE A 126 -3.13 -12.69 -18.25
C ILE A 126 -3.92 -11.78 -19.21
N SER A 127 -3.83 -10.47 -19.01
CA SER A 127 -4.66 -9.51 -19.74
C SER A 127 -4.16 -8.07 -19.64
N ASP A 128 -4.49 -7.29 -20.66
CA ASP A 128 -4.15 -5.86 -20.76
C ASP A 128 -5.21 -4.95 -20.10
N TYR A 129 -6.07 -5.46 -19.20
CA TYR A 129 -7.35 -4.81 -18.78
C TYR A 129 -7.29 -3.29 -18.58
N THR A 130 -6.21 -2.77 -18.00
CA THR A 130 -6.07 -1.34 -17.66
C THR A 130 -4.79 -0.68 -18.17
N VAL A 131 -3.89 -1.45 -18.80
CA VAL A 131 -2.64 -0.96 -19.37
C VAL A 131 -2.41 -1.70 -20.69
N ASP A 132 -2.72 -1.03 -21.80
CA ASP A 132 -2.57 -1.58 -23.15
C ASP A 132 -1.12 -2.05 -23.40
N GLY A 133 -0.96 -3.30 -23.89
CA GLY A 133 0.35 -3.88 -24.22
C GLY A 133 1.22 -4.27 -23.03
N VAL A 134 0.68 -4.27 -21.80
CA VAL A 134 1.45 -4.64 -20.61
C VAL A 134 1.87 -6.10 -20.62
N VAL A 135 1.02 -7.01 -21.11
CA VAL A 135 1.35 -8.44 -21.18
C VAL A 135 2.53 -8.69 -22.11
N ASP A 136 2.53 -8.06 -23.29
CA ASP A 136 3.66 -8.18 -24.24
C ASP A 136 4.94 -7.57 -23.68
N SER A 137 4.82 -6.46 -22.95
CA SER A 137 5.94 -5.82 -22.27
C SER A 137 6.52 -6.70 -21.16
N LEU A 138 5.66 -7.34 -20.36
CA LEU A 138 6.06 -8.31 -19.33
C LEU A 138 6.76 -9.52 -19.96
N LYS A 139 6.22 -10.07 -21.07
CA LYS A 139 6.86 -11.18 -21.80
C LYS A 139 8.23 -10.79 -22.37
N SER A 140 8.34 -9.58 -22.92
CA SER A 140 9.60 -9.03 -23.40
C SER A 140 10.62 -8.86 -22.27
N PHE A 141 10.18 -8.39 -21.11
CA PHE A 141 11.01 -8.27 -19.92
C PHE A 141 11.45 -9.64 -19.39
N ALA A 142 10.55 -10.61 -19.27
CA ALA A 142 10.85 -11.99 -18.89
C ALA A 142 11.92 -12.63 -19.80
N GLY A 143 11.87 -12.34 -21.11
CA GLY A 143 12.88 -12.78 -22.08
C GLY A 143 14.30 -12.27 -21.78
N GLN A 144 14.44 -11.13 -21.09
CA GLN A 144 15.74 -10.54 -20.73
C GLN A 144 16.36 -11.17 -19.47
N ILE A 145 15.55 -11.81 -18.63
CA ILE A 145 15.94 -12.37 -17.33
C ILE A 145 16.48 -13.81 -17.46
N SER A 146 15.96 -14.57 -18.43
CA SER A 146 16.02 -16.04 -18.44
C SER A 146 17.40 -16.70 -18.70
N THR A 147 18.50 -15.97 -18.87
CA THR A 147 19.76 -16.55 -19.41
C THR A 147 20.86 -16.87 -18.38
N SER A 148 20.79 -16.31 -17.16
CA SER A 148 21.80 -16.56 -16.12
C SER A 148 21.43 -17.75 -15.22
N SER A 149 22.44 -18.42 -14.65
CA SER A 149 22.23 -19.44 -13.60
C SER A 149 22.06 -18.84 -12.20
N ASN A 150 21.99 -17.50 -12.10
CA ASN A 150 21.82 -16.77 -10.84
C ASN A 150 20.51 -17.15 -10.17
N PHE A 151 20.48 -17.05 -8.84
CA PHE A 151 19.24 -17.06 -8.07
C PHE A 151 18.38 -15.86 -8.48
N LYS A 152 17.07 -16.05 -8.66
CA LYS A 152 16.13 -15.00 -9.08
C LYS A 152 14.92 -14.95 -8.16
N CYS A 153 14.70 -13.78 -7.56
CA CYS A 153 13.56 -13.51 -6.71
C CYS A 153 12.75 -12.33 -7.26
N LEU A 154 11.47 -12.53 -7.55
CA LEU A 154 10.56 -11.39 -7.79
C LEU A 154 10.25 -10.72 -6.44
N LEU A 155 10.40 -9.40 -6.40
CA LEU A 155 10.02 -8.56 -5.28
C LEU A 155 8.74 -7.80 -5.64
N LEU A 156 7.66 -8.10 -4.93
CA LEU A 156 6.41 -7.35 -4.95
C LEU A 156 6.22 -6.73 -3.57
N GLN A 157 5.77 -5.49 -3.46
CA GLN A 157 5.63 -4.81 -2.18
C GLN A 157 4.71 -3.61 -2.29
N ASP A 158 4.09 -3.20 -1.19
CA ASP A 158 3.28 -1.97 -1.12
C ASP A 158 2.22 -1.92 -2.25
N GLU A 159 1.53 -3.03 -2.46
CA GLU A 159 0.51 -3.17 -3.49
C GLU A 159 -0.78 -2.42 -3.12
N HIS A 160 -1.09 -2.32 -1.83
CA HIS A 160 -2.31 -1.75 -1.24
C HIS A 160 -3.59 -2.09 -2.01
N PHE A 161 -3.88 -3.38 -2.19
CA PHE A 161 -5.14 -3.78 -2.80
C PHE A 161 -6.36 -3.19 -2.06
N LEU A 162 -7.28 -2.59 -2.83
CA LEU A 162 -8.55 -2.07 -2.36
C LEU A 162 -9.65 -2.18 -3.43
N THR A 163 -10.88 -2.43 -3.01
CA THR A 163 -12.00 -2.71 -3.93
C THR A 163 -12.83 -1.46 -4.30
N ALA A 164 -12.89 -0.47 -3.41
CA ALA A 164 -13.48 0.86 -3.63
C ALA A 164 -13.17 1.72 -2.39
N TYR A 165 -12.79 2.99 -2.57
CA TYR A 165 -12.48 3.88 -1.44
C TYR A 165 -13.64 4.84 -1.10
N SER A 166 -13.92 4.96 0.19
CA SER A 166 -14.58 6.10 0.83
C SER A 166 -13.50 6.93 1.53
N TRP A 167 -13.49 8.25 1.31
CA TRP A 167 -12.74 9.34 1.99
C TRP A 167 -11.18 9.39 1.91
N GLU A 168 -10.66 10.55 1.48
CA GLU A 168 -9.30 11.13 1.67
C GLU A 168 -7.99 10.35 1.38
N ALA A 169 -7.99 9.20 0.69
CA ALA A 169 -6.73 8.65 0.17
C ALA A 169 -6.13 9.53 -0.96
N TYR A 170 -4.80 9.63 -1.05
CA TYR A 170 -4.13 10.25 -2.20
C TYR A 170 -4.64 9.59 -3.50
N GLU A 171 -4.86 10.38 -4.57
CA GLU A 171 -5.48 9.92 -5.83
C GLU A 171 -4.86 8.62 -6.39
N ASN A 172 -3.57 8.39 -6.13
CA ASN A 172 -2.84 7.21 -6.56
C ASN A 172 -3.44 5.92 -6.00
N PHE A 173 -3.68 5.85 -4.68
CA PHE A 173 -4.23 4.65 -4.04
C PHE A 173 -5.62 4.34 -4.59
N LYS A 174 -6.48 5.36 -4.69
CA LYS A 174 -7.85 5.21 -5.17
C LYS A 174 -7.94 4.54 -6.54
N ASN A 175 -7.03 4.89 -7.44
CA ASN A 175 -7.07 4.45 -8.82
C ASN A 175 -6.18 3.22 -9.07
N ALA A 176 -5.08 3.07 -8.33
CA ALA A 176 -4.16 1.94 -8.45
C ALA A 176 -4.65 0.71 -7.71
N GLY A 177 -5.10 0.85 -6.46
CA GLY A 177 -5.40 -0.30 -5.61
C GLY A 177 -6.44 -1.29 -6.19
N PRO A 178 -7.46 -0.87 -6.98
CA PRO A 178 -8.33 -1.83 -7.68
C PRO A 178 -7.65 -2.67 -8.77
N LEU A 179 -6.53 -2.19 -9.32
CA LEU A 179 -5.80 -2.82 -10.44
C LEU A 179 -4.81 -3.90 -9.98
N VAL A 180 -4.51 -3.97 -8.69
CA VAL A 180 -3.58 -4.95 -8.11
C VAL A 180 -4.00 -6.38 -8.45
N TYR A 181 -5.29 -6.67 -8.56
CA TYR A 181 -5.78 -7.99 -8.95
C TYR A 181 -5.21 -8.42 -10.32
N ASP A 182 -5.35 -7.56 -11.32
CA ASP A 182 -4.90 -7.82 -12.69
C ASP A 182 -3.37 -7.86 -12.74
N MET A 183 -2.71 -6.98 -11.98
CA MET A 183 -1.25 -6.95 -11.87
C MET A 183 -0.70 -8.26 -11.31
N LEU A 184 -1.23 -8.75 -10.19
CA LEU A 184 -0.80 -10.00 -9.57
C LEU A 184 -1.09 -11.20 -10.48
N ALA A 185 -2.22 -11.22 -11.20
CA ALA A 185 -2.52 -12.26 -12.17
C ALA A 185 -1.52 -12.25 -13.35
N ASN A 186 -1.14 -11.07 -13.83
CA ASN A 186 -0.15 -10.90 -14.88
C ASN A 186 1.26 -11.38 -14.49
N MET A 187 1.55 -11.58 -13.20
CA MET A 187 2.82 -12.19 -12.77
C MET A 187 2.97 -13.65 -13.24
N ALA A 188 1.90 -14.30 -13.72
CA ALA A 188 1.96 -15.63 -14.33
C ALA A 188 2.94 -15.73 -15.51
N VAL A 189 3.29 -14.59 -16.14
CA VAL A 189 4.36 -14.52 -17.15
C VAL A 189 5.72 -15.01 -16.61
N PHE A 190 5.93 -14.94 -15.30
CA PHE A 190 7.18 -15.35 -14.65
C PHE A 190 7.13 -16.74 -14.01
N ASP A 191 6.01 -17.46 -14.09
CA ASP A 191 5.86 -18.77 -13.44
C ASP A 191 6.90 -19.77 -13.96
N GLY A 192 7.61 -20.43 -13.05
CA GLY A 192 8.69 -21.36 -13.37
C GLY A 192 9.96 -20.74 -13.97
N LEU A 193 10.01 -19.42 -14.18
CA LEU A 193 11.23 -18.70 -14.58
C LEU A 193 12.06 -18.21 -13.38
N LEU A 194 11.43 -18.13 -12.22
CA LEU A 194 11.99 -17.61 -10.98
C LEU A 194 12.18 -18.71 -9.95
N ASP A 195 13.18 -18.55 -9.09
CA ASP A 195 13.39 -19.45 -7.95
C ASP A 195 12.39 -19.12 -6.84
N SER A 196 12.09 -17.83 -6.63
CA SER A 196 11.15 -17.40 -5.59
C SER A 196 10.44 -16.07 -5.89
N VAL A 197 9.43 -15.78 -5.09
CA VAL A 197 8.72 -14.51 -5.01
C VAL A 197 8.57 -14.12 -3.55
N VAL A 198 8.88 -12.86 -3.22
CA VAL A 198 8.53 -12.27 -1.93
C VAL A 198 7.52 -11.16 -2.17
N VAL A 199 6.33 -11.31 -1.59
CA VAL A 199 5.32 -10.26 -1.49
C VAL A 199 5.51 -9.60 -0.13
N ASN A 200 6.27 -8.51 -0.11
CA ASN A 200 6.96 -7.94 1.05
C ASN A 200 6.07 -7.04 1.93
N GLY A 201 4.78 -7.33 2.08
CA GLY A 201 3.90 -6.57 2.97
C GLY A 201 3.20 -5.38 2.31
N ASP A 202 2.24 -4.82 3.04
CA ASP A 202 1.28 -3.82 2.57
C ASP A 202 0.55 -4.29 1.30
N ASN A 203 0.21 -5.58 1.31
CA ASN A 203 -0.50 -6.30 0.27
C ASN A 203 -1.92 -5.77 0.09
N ILE A 204 -2.56 -5.33 1.19
CA ILE A 204 -3.82 -4.60 1.18
C ILE A 204 -3.66 -3.24 1.85
N ASP A 205 -4.53 -2.28 1.53
CA ASP A 205 -4.49 -0.98 2.21
C ASP A 205 -4.91 -1.05 3.68
N GLY A 206 -5.85 -1.93 4.04
CA GLY A 206 -6.28 -2.07 5.45
C GLY A 206 -7.33 -1.07 5.94
N GLY A 207 -7.79 -0.13 5.10
CA GLY A 207 -8.77 0.90 5.46
C GLY A 207 -10.21 0.41 5.71
N ASP A 208 -10.51 -0.88 5.52
CA ASP A 208 -11.86 -1.41 5.71
C ASP A 208 -12.22 -1.58 7.19
N SER A 209 -13.27 -0.89 7.63
CA SER A 209 -13.84 -1.07 8.98
C SER A 209 -14.61 -2.40 9.17
N ASN A 210 -14.65 -3.26 8.15
CA ASN A 210 -15.26 -4.58 8.19
C ASN A 210 -14.18 -5.66 8.09
N VAL A 211 -13.97 -6.38 9.18
CA VAL A 211 -12.97 -7.46 9.27
C VAL A 211 -13.13 -8.54 8.20
N ASN A 212 -14.36 -8.83 7.75
CA ASN A 212 -14.57 -9.80 6.67
C ASN A 212 -14.07 -9.30 5.31
N GLN A 213 -14.08 -7.97 5.10
CA GLN A 213 -13.50 -7.38 3.88
C GLN A 213 -11.98 -7.42 3.94
N LEU A 214 -11.37 -7.12 5.09
CA LEU A 214 -9.92 -7.29 5.29
C LEU A 214 -9.51 -8.75 5.03
N LEU A 215 -10.25 -9.70 5.60
CA LEU A 215 -10.04 -11.14 5.40
C LEU A 215 -10.11 -11.53 3.91
N LEU A 216 -11.16 -11.06 3.21
CA LEU A 216 -11.36 -11.36 1.80
C LEU A 216 -10.25 -10.77 0.93
N LYS A 217 -9.82 -9.53 1.19
CA LYS A 217 -8.79 -8.85 0.40
C LYS A 217 -7.42 -9.52 0.57
N ASN A 218 -7.00 -9.79 1.81
CA ASN A 218 -5.77 -10.52 2.09
C ASN A 218 -5.75 -11.88 1.41
N ARG A 219 -6.87 -12.62 1.54
CA ARG A 219 -7.04 -13.91 0.89
C ARG A 219 -6.93 -13.82 -0.62
N LYS A 220 -7.56 -12.82 -1.24
CA LYS A 220 -7.48 -12.62 -2.69
C LYS A 220 -6.04 -12.43 -3.13
N VAL A 221 -5.31 -11.49 -2.52
CA VAL A 221 -3.90 -11.25 -2.86
C VAL A 221 -3.08 -12.53 -2.72
N ALA A 222 -3.13 -13.18 -1.55
CA ALA A 222 -2.38 -14.40 -1.30
C ALA A 222 -2.75 -15.56 -2.23
N SER A 223 -4.03 -15.69 -2.63
CA SER A 223 -4.48 -16.77 -3.51
C SER A 223 -4.10 -16.52 -4.96
N ILE A 224 -4.28 -15.28 -5.45
CA ILE A 224 -3.97 -14.92 -6.85
C ILE A 224 -2.49 -15.10 -7.11
N ILE A 225 -1.62 -14.59 -6.23
CA ILE A 225 -0.18 -14.67 -6.47
C ILE A 225 0.32 -16.13 -6.45
N ARG A 226 -0.24 -16.97 -5.56
CA ARG A 226 0.07 -18.42 -5.54
C ARG A 226 -0.47 -19.16 -6.77
N LEU A 227 -1.62 -18.73 -7.29
CA LEU A 227 -2.19 -19.28 -8.51
C LEU A 227 -1.39 -18.85 -9.75
N ALA A 228 -0.98 -17.59 -9.80
CA ALA A 228 -0.18 -17.03 -10.88
C ALA A 228 1.21 -17.66 -10.92
N LEU A 229 1.81 -17.95 -9.76
CA LEU A 229 3.19 -18.42 -9.62
C LEU A 229 3.24 -19.82 -9.01
N SER A 230 2.47 -20.74 -9.58
CA SER A 230 2.23 -22.09 -9.05
C SER A 230 3.45 -23.01 -9.06
N HIS A 231 4.46 -22.71 -9.90
CA HIS A 231 5.72 -23.45 -10.02
C HIS A 231 6.91 -22.68 -9.41
N THR A 232 6.65 -21.59 -8.68
CA THR A 232 7.65 -20.76 -8.01
C THR A 232 7.36 -20.69 -6.51
N ASP A 233 8.40 -20.63 -5.68
CA ASP A 233 8.20 -20.52 -4.23
C ASP A 233 7.65 -19.14 -3.86
N VAL A 234 6.52 -19.09 -3.16
CA VAL A 234 5.85 -17.81 -2.83
C VAL A 234 5.87 -17.54 -1.33
N PHE A 235 6.54 -16.46 -0.93
CA PHE A 235 6.59 -15.96 0.45
C PHE A 235 5.77 -14.67 0.55
N VAL A 236 4.61 -14.74 1.23
CA VAL A 236 3.77 -13.56 1.49
C VAL A 236 4.04 -13.07 2.91
N GLN A 237 4.53 -11.85 3.02
CA GLN A 237 4.86 -11.17 4.28
C GLN A 237 3.76 -10.21 4.71
N LEU A 238 3.81 -9.84 5.99
CA LEU A 238 2.94 -8.88 6.64
C LEU A 238 3.64 -7.51 6.69
N GLY A 239 2.97 -6.48 6.18
CA GLY A 239 3.31 -5.08 6.40
C GLY A 239 2.46 -4.44 7.50
N ASN A 240 2.54 -3.12 7.63
CA ASN A 240 1.78 -2.35 8.61
C ASN A 240 0.28 -2.21 8.28
N HIS A 241 -0.09 -2.36 7.02
CA HIS A 241 -1.47 -2.20 6.54
C HIS A 241 -2.30 -3.48 6.59
N ASP A 242 -1.66 -4.64 6.46
CA ASP A 242 -2.32 -5.89 6.09
C ASP A 242 -3.35 -6.41 7.10
N ASP A 243 -3.18 -6.12 8.38
CA ASP A 243 -4.14 -6.51 9.41
C ASP A 243 -5.22 -5.44 9.68
N GLY A 244 -5.09 -4.25 9.08
CA GLY A 244 -5.99 -3.11 9.27
C GLY A 244 -5.71 -2.26 10.52
N THR A 245 -4.72 -2.60 11.34
CA THR A 245 -4.44 -1.89 12.60
C THR A 245 -3.86 -0.50 12.40
N VAL A 246 -3.33 -0.20 11.20
CA VAL A 246 -2.94 1.16 10.81
C VAL A 246 -4.13 2.13 10.81
N PHE A 247 -5.36 1.65 10.58
CA PHE A 247 -6.57 2.48 10.54
C PHE A 247 -7.52 2.24 11.72
N ASN A 248 -7.47 1.06 12.37
CA ASN A 248 -8.40 0.75 13.45
C ASN A 248 -7.79 -0.13 14.55
N THR A 249 -7.83 0.35 15.78
CA THR A 249 -7.33 -0.38 16.96
C THR A 249 -8.43 -1.03 17.80
N THR A 250 -9.70 -0.88 17.42
CA THR A 250 -10.83 -1.47 18.14
C THR A 250 -10.99 -2.96 17.80
N PRO A 251 -11.09 -3.86 18.80
CA PRO A 251 -11.31 -5.29 18.57
C PRO A 251 -12.49 -5.58 17.63
N GLY A 252 -12.31 -6.55 16.73
CA GLY A 252 -13.32 -6.92 15.73
C GLY A 252 -13.37 -5.99 14.50
N LYS A 253 -12.48 -4.99 14.42
CA LYS A 253 -12.31 -4.10 13.26
C LYS A 253 -11.01 -4.32 12.48
N PHE A 254 -10.14 -5.21 12.97
CA PHE A 254 -8.87 -5.58 12.36
C PHE A 254 -8.71 -7.11 12.44
N LEU A 255 -7.82 -7.67 11.62
CA LEU A 255 -7.50 -9.10 11.63
C LEU A 255 -6.59 -9.43 12.82
N THR A 256 -6.88 -10.51 13.53
CA THR A 256 -5.93 -10.97 14.54
C THR A 256 -4.68 -11.51 13.85
N ARG A 257 -3.56 -11.50 14.57
CA ARG A 257 -2.33 -12.18 14.21
C ARG A 257 -2.57 -13.61 13.76
N SER A 258 -3.42 -14.36 14.48
CA SER A 258 -3.75 -15.74 14.12
C SER A 258 -4.49 -15.83 12.79
N ASP A 259 -5.33 -14.84 12.46
CA ASP A 259 -5.99 -14.79 11.15
C ASP A 259 -4.97 -14.57 10.04
N VAL A 260 -4.03 -13.63 10.20
CA VAL A 260 -2.99 -13.34 9.19
C VAL A 260 -2.05 -14.53 9.00
N LEU A 261 -1.54 -15.15 10.08
CA LEU A 261 -0.68 -16.33 9.99
C LEU A 261 -1.33 -17.45 9.17
N LYS A 262 -2.62 -17.70 9.41
CA LYS A 262 -3.40 -18.70 8.67
C LYS A 262 -3.60 -18.29 7.20
N LEU A 263 -3.96 -17.04 6.92
CA LEU A 263 -4.18 -16.54 5.55
C LEU A 263 -2.92 -16.61 4.69
N TYR A 264 -1.80 -16.20 5.25
CA TYR A 264 -0.51 -16.23 4.59
C TYR A 264 0.16 -17.60 4.69
N ASN A 265 -0.54 -18.60 5.21
CA ASN A 265 -0.15 -20.00 5.19
C ASN A 265 1.22 -20.26 5.85
N TYR A 266 1.53 -19.54 6.93
CA TYR A 266 2.80 -19.69 7.64
C TYR A 266 2.93 -21.03 8.38
N ASP A 267 1.82 -21.76 8.55
CA ASP A 267 1.83 -23.10 9.12
C ASP A 267 2.17 -24.18 8.09
N ALA A 268 2.09 -23.88 6.79
CA ALA A 268 2.43 -24.82 5.73
C ALA A 268 3.84 -24.56 5.21
N HIS A 269 4.74 -25.51 5.47
CA HIS A 269 6.09 -25.59 4.91
C HIS A 269 6.02 -26.02 3.43
N SER A 270 5.40 -25.19 2.59
CA SER A 270 4.92 -25.57 1.26
C SER A 270 6.04 -25.79 0.24
N PHE A 271 7.24 -25.28 0.53
CA PHE A 271 8.38 -25.21 -0.36
C PHE A 271 9.66 -25.81 0.26
N GLY A 272 9.58 -26.47 1.42
CA GLY A 272 10.75 -26.98 2.14
C GLY A 272 11.54 -25.91 2.90
N GLU A 273 10.92 -24.76 3.14
CA GLU A 273 11.40 -23.67 3.97
C GLU A 273 11.27 -23.97 5.47
N THR A 274 12.16 -23.38 6.26
CA THR A 274 12.00 -23.34 7.72
C THR A 274 11.21 -22.09 8.07
N ARG A 275 10.10 -22.25 8.80
CA ARG A 275 9.28 -21.14 9.27
C ARG A 275 9.33 -21.02 10.79
N SER A 276 9.23 -19.79 11.26
CA SER A 276 8.90 -19.48 12.63
C SER A 276 8.02 -18.26 12.59
N ASP A 277 6.73 -18.44 12.90
CA ASP A 277 5.80 -17.33 13.00
C ASP A 277 5.69 -16.57 11.67
N PHE A 278 5.92 -15.26 11.59
CA PHE A 278 5.92 -14.53 10.31
C PHE A 278 7.26 -14.57 9.54
N ASP A 279 8.23 -15.35 10.03
CA ASP A 279 9.56 -15.43 9.44
C ASP A 279 9.77 -16.77 8.73
N ALA A 280 10.53 -16.77 7.65
CA ALA A 280 10.91 -17.96 6.92
C ALA A 280 12.33 -17.85 6.35
N PHE A 281 13.01 -18.98 6.19
CA PHE A 281 14.19 -19.06 5.31
C PHE A 281 14.19 -20.34 4.48
N LYS A 282 14.79 -20.26 3.29
CA LYS A 282 15.03 -21.41 2.40
C LYS A 282 16.41 -21.32 1.76
N ASP A 283 17.07 -22.47 1.66
CA ASP A 283 18.30 -22.64 0.90
C ASP A 283 18.02 -23.09 -0.54
N TYR A 284 18.56 -22.36 -1.50
CA TYR A 284 18.59 -22.71 -2.91
C TYR A 284 19.97 -23.27 -3.23
N ASN A 285 20.10 -24.59 -3.03
CA ASN A 285 21.42 -25.24 -2.93
C ASN A 285 22.24 -25.16 -4.22
N ASP A 286 21.59 -25.25 -5.38
CA ASP A 286 22.21 -25.13 -6.69
C ASP A 286 22.69 -23.71 -6.98
N LYS A 287 22.04 -22.71 -6.38
CA LYS A 287 22.41 -21.29 -6.48
C LYS A 287 23.42 -20.84 -5.42
N LYS A 288 23.53 -21.60 -4.33
CA LYS A 288 24.24 -21.23 -3.09
C LYS A 288 23.72 -19.91 -2.51
N VAL A 289 22.40 -19.80 -2.41
CA VAL A 289 21.74 -18.63 -1.83
C VAL A 289 20.80 -19.09 -0.71
N ARG A 290 20.84 -18.39 0.43
CA ARG A 290 19.77 -18.44 1.43
C ARG A 290 18.91 -17.19 1.29
N LEU A 291 17.62 -17.38 1.06
CA LEU A 291 16.62 -16.32 1.17
C LEU A 291 16.07 -16.34 2.60
N ILE A 292 16.05 -15.18 3.26
CA ILE A 292 15.37 -14.97 4.54
C ILE A 292 14.25 -13.96 4.32
N SER A 293 13.02 -14.41 4.51
CA SER A 293 11.81 -13.60 4.58
C SER A 293 11.59 -13.23 6.04
N LEU A 294 11.91 -11.99 6.42
CA LEU A 294 11.91 -11.53 7.81
C LEU A 294 10.80 -10.49 8.01
N ASN A 295 9.95 -10.66 9.01
CA ASN A 295 8.93 -9.66 9.33
C ASN A 295 9.39 -8.74 10.47
N THR A 296 9.19 -7.43 10.32
CA THR A 296 9.47 -6.43 11.36
C THR A 296 8.23 -5.96 12.13
N TYR A 297 7.03 -6.47 11.81
CA TYR A 297 5.76 -6.13 12.45
C TYR A 297 5.20 -7.29 13.30
N ASN A 298 5.99 -7.76 14.25
CA ASN A 298 5.69 -8.96 15.02
C ASN A 298 5.20 -8.70 16.46
N GLN A 299 4.53 -7.58 16.67
CA GLN A 299 3.84 -7.31 17.94
C GLN A 299 2.72 -8.32 18.22
N THR A 300 2.53 -8.58 19.52
CA THR A 300 1.38 -9.31 20.08
C THR A 300 0.24 -8.35 20.39
N GLU A 301 -1.00 -8.79 20.27
CA GLU A 301 -2.16 -7.99 20.68
C GLU A 301 -2.17 -7.76 22.19
N LYS A 302 -2.05 -6.48 22.58
CA LYS A 302 -2.20 -6.00 23.95
C LYS A 302 -3.18 -4.84 23.94
N TYR A 303 -4.10 -4.81 24.90
CA TYR A 303 -5.21 -3.86 24.93
C TYR A 303 -5.11 -2.91 26.13
N ASP A 304 -5.48 -1.65 25.92
CA ASP A 304 -5.59 -0.65 26.99
C ASP A 304 -6.86 -0.88 27.83
N ASN A 305 -7.05 -0.04 28.86
CA ASN A 305 -8.24 -0.11 29.72
C ASN A 305 -9.56 0.21 28.98
N ASN A 306 -9.50 0.80 27.79
CA ASN A 306 -10.65 1.08 26.93
C ASN A 306 -10.91 -0.06 25.94
N GLY A 307 -10.08 -1.12 25.95
CA GLY A 307 -10.17 -2.25 25.04
C GLY A 307 -9.54 -2.00 23.67
N ASN A 308 -8.80 -0.92 23.44
CA ASN A 308 -8.12 -0.63 22.18
C ASN A 308 -6.71 -1.23 22.14
N LEU A 309 -6.28 -1.66 20.95
CA LEU A 309 -4.93 -2.16 20.71
C LEU A 309 -3.89 -1.09 21.01
N ILE A 310 -2.91 -1.41 21.87
CA ILE A 310 -1.82 -0.51 22.27
C ILE A 310 -0.77 -0.40 21.15
N TYR A 311 -0.39 -1.55 20.57
CA TYR A 311 0.70 -1.64 19.60
C TYR A 311 0.15 -1.90 18.19
N SER A 312 -0.47 -0.90 17.58
CA SER A 312 -0.86 -0.98 16.16
C SER A 312 0.37 -1.07 15.25
N ARG A 313 0.26 -1.78 14.12
CA ARG A 313 1.34 -1.90 13.13
C ARG A 313 1.61 -0.61 12.38
N GLY A 314 0.59 0.24 12.23
CA GLY A 314 0.77 1.61 11.75
C GLY A 314 1.73 2.43 12.60
N ASN A 315 1.85 2.13 13.91
CA ASN A 315 2.60 2.97 14.84
C ASN A 315 3.81 2.27 15.46
N HIS A 316 3.96 0.95 15.30
CA HIS A 316 5.02 0.18 15.94
C HIS A 316 5.54 -0.90 14.99
N SER A 317 6.86 -0.96 14.88
CA SER A 317 7.62 -2.01 14.21
C SER A 317 8.39 -2.75 15.29
N VAL A 318 7.96 -3.96 15.61
CA VAL A 318 8.43 -4.72 16.77
C VAL A 318 9.10 -6.00 16.34
N ILE A 319 10.37 -6.15 16.75
CA ILE A 319 11.12 -7.39 16.63
C ILE A 319 11.13 -8.11 17.97
N THR A 320 10.57 -9.32 18.01
CA THR A 320 10.47 -10.08 19.26
C THR A 320 11.71 -10.92 19.53
N GLN A 321 11.91 -11.34 20.78
CA GLN A 321 12.93 -12.32 21.16
C GLN A 321 12.91 -13.57 20.27
N LYS A 322 11.72 -14.10 19.96
CA LYS A 322 11.56 -15.31 19.15
C LYS A 322 12.13 -15.10 17.73
N GLN A 323 11.93 -13.92 17.15
CA GLN A 323 12.47 -13.59 15.83
C GLN A 323 13.98 -13.37 15.86
N LEU A 324 14.50 -12.67 16.87
CA LEU A 324 15.95 -12.51 17.02
C LEU A 324 16.64 -13.87 17.14
N THR A 325 16.09 -14.78 17.94
CA THR A 325 16.58 -16.16 18.04
C THR A 325 16.47 -16.90 16.72
N PHE A 326 15.37 -16.74 15.98
CA PHE A 326 15.21 -17.33 14.65
C PHE A 326 16.27 -16.84 13.68
N VAL A 327 16.48 -15.52 13.57
CA VAL A 327 17.47 -14.91 12.67
C VAL A 327 18.88 -15.35 13.03
N VAL A 328 19.26 -15.36 14.32
CA VAL A 328 20.58 -15.84 14.75
C VAL A 328 20.80 -17.29 14.33
N ASN A 329 19.81 -18.17 14.53
CA ASN A 329 19.90 -19.56 14.11
C ASN A 329 19.93 -19.71 12.58
N ALA A 330 19.14 -18.93 11.86
CA ALA A 330 19.12 -18.88 10.41
C ALA A 330 20.42 -18.34 9.82
N LEU A 331 21.15 -17.47 10.51
CA LEU A 331 22.45 -16.99 10.04
C LEU A 331 23.60 -17.92 10.42
N ALA A 332 23.57 -18.49 11.64
CA ALA A 332 24.59 -19.40 12.13
C ALA A 332 24.62 -20.74 11.36
N SER A 333 23.48 -21.14 10.77
CA SER A 333 23.34 -22.38 10.01
C SER A 333 23.53 -22.23 8.49
N VAL A 334 24.00 -21.07 8.02
CA VAL A 334 24.23 -20.84 6.59
C VAL A 334 25.36 -21.75 6.09
N PRO A 335 25.15 -22.55 5.02
CA PRO A 335 26.20 -23.40 4.48
C PRO A 335 27.39 -22.60 3.93
N ASN A 336 28.55 -23.24 3.86
CA ASN A 336 29.77 -22.60 3.37
C ASN A 336 29.65 -22.14 1.92
N GLY A 337 30.07 -20.89 1.66
CA GLY A 337 30.08 -20.30 0.31
C GLY A 337 28.71 -19.87 -0.19
N TYR A 338 27.75 -19.67 0.71
CA TYR A 338 26.42 -19.16 0.37
C TYR A 338 26.37 -17.64 0.50
N ALA A 339 25.53 -17.02 -0.32
CA ALA A 339 25.10 -15.64 -0.13
C ALA A 339 23.75 -15.61 0.60
N VAL A 340 23.53 -14.62 1.46
CA VAL A 340 22.28 -14.43 2.20
C VAL A 340 21.59 -13.16 1.71
N LEU A 341 20.37 -13.32 1.18
CA LEU A 341 19.47 -12.20 0.88
C LEU A 341 18.39 -12.16 1.95
N ILE A 342 18.21 -11.01 2.59
CA ILE A 342 17.11 -10.77 3.54
C ILE A 342 16.12 -9.82 2.89
N VAL A 343 14.83 -10.14 2.95
CA VAL A 343 13.74 -9.27 2.50
C VAL A 343 12.81 -9.03 3.70
N THR A 344 12.53 -7.75 3.99
CA THR A 344 11.67 -7.32 5.11
C THR A 344 10.90 -6.06 4.74
N HIS A 345 9.70 -5.86 5.29
CA HIS A 345 8.90 -4.69 4.93
C HIS A 345 9.51 -3.36 5.40
N CYS A 346 9.65 -3.19 6.72
CA CYS A 346 10.11 -1.93 7.30
C CYS A 346 11.63 -1.76 7.14
N PRO A 347 12.10 -0.56 6.72
CA PRO A 347 13.50 -0.17 6.84
C PRO A 347 14.01 -0.34 8.28
N LEU A 348 15.25 -0.80 8.41
CA LEU A 348 15.89 -0.95 9.71
C LEU A 348 16.28 0.42 10.27
N GLN A 349 16.19 0.58 11.59
CA GLN A 349 16.68 1.79 12.27
C GLN A 349 18.12 2.13 11.85
N GLY A 350 18.40 3.39 11.54
CA GLY A 350 19.70 3.88 11.07
C GLY A 350 19.77 4.14 9.57
N TYR A 351 18.89 3.53 8.78
CA TYR A 351 18.84 3.66 7.32
C TYR A 351 17.81 4.71 6.88
N GLY A 352 17.88 5.16 5.62
CA GLY A 352 16.91 6.10 5.04
C GLY A 352 16.88 7.49 5.70
N ASN A 353 18.00 7.91 6.31
CA ASN A 353 18.10 9.11 7.15
C ASN A 353 17.20 9.08 8.40
N ASN A 354 16.80 7.89 8.88
CA ASN A 354 15.83 7.75 9.98
C ASN A 354 14.54 8.53 9.72
N LYS A 355 14.13 8.67 8.47
CA LYS A 355 12.81 9.20 8.11
C LYS A 355 11.92 8.02 7.76
N PRO A 356 10.79 7.85 8.47
CA PRO A 356 10.13 8.81 9.36
C PRO A 356 10.63 8.74 10.81
N PHE A 357 11.44 7.75 11.17
CA PHE A 357 11.80 7.28 12.52
C PHE A 357 12.47 8.23 13.56
N THR A 358 12.54 9.56 13.39
CA THR A 358 13.22 10.48 14.35
C THR A 358 12.33 11.35 15.23
N SER A 359 11.02 11.44 14.96
CA SER A 359 10.11 12.19 15.83
C SER A 359 9.06 11.28 16.42
N ILE A 360 8.63 11.57 17.65
CA ILE A 360 7.53 10.86 18.32
C ILE A 360 6.20 10.96 17.55
N ASP A 361 6.16 11.85 16.55
CA ASP A 361 5.05 12.11 15.63
C ASP A 361 5.25 11.47 14.24
N SER A 362 6.32 10.69 14.02
CA SER A 362 6.60 10.08 12.72
C SER A 362 6.82 8.56 12.87
N TYR A 363 5.72 7.88 12.62
CA TYR A 363 5.47 6.44 12.57
C TYR A 363 6.48 5.62 11.75
N PRO A 364 6.69 4.32 12.04
CA PRO A 364 6.43 3.59 13.28
C PRO A 364 7.58 3.68 14.30
N TYR A 365 7.28 3.47 15.59
CA TYR A 365 8.27 3.30 16.67
C TYR A 365 9.00 1.95 16.52
N ASN A 366 10.33 1.98 16.47
CA ASN A 366 11.17 0.81 16.25
C ASN A 366 11.57 0.17 17.58
N THR A 367 10.98 -0.98 17.90
CA THR A 367 11.32 -1.77 19.10
C THR A 367 12.27 -2.90 18.73
N ASN A 368 13.43 -2.95 19.40
CA ASN A 368 14.51 -3.95 19.24
C ASN A 368 15.16 -4.02 17.84
N HIS A 369 15.03 -2.97 17.03
CA HIS A 369 15.73 -2.85 15.75
C HIS A 369 17.25 -2.77 15.91
N ASP A 370 17.71 -2.12 16.97
CA ASP A 370 19.11 -2.06 17.37
C ASP A 370 19.71 -3.45 17.61
N LEU A 371 18.93 -4.37 18.20
CA LEU A 371 19.37 -5.76 18.40
C LEU A 371 19.49 -6.51 17.08
N LEU A 372 18.53 -6.36 16.17
CA LEU A 372 18.62 -6.98 14.84
C LEU A 372 19.82 -6.42 14.07
N ASN A 373 20.02 -5.09 14.08
CA ASN A 373 21.18 -4.46 13.46
C ASN A 373 22.49 -5.05 14.01
N GLY A 374 22.62 -5.15 15.34
CA GLY A 374 23.82 -5.73 15.95
C GLY A 374 24.07 -7.19 15.55
N VAL A 375 23.01 -8.00 15.41
CA VAL A 375 23.10 -9.36 14.88
C VAL A 375 23.58 -9.36 13.42
N LEU A 376 23.01 -8.53 12.56
CA LEU A 376 23.39 -8.46 11.14
C LEU A 376 24.81 -7.94 10.94
N GLN A 377 25.21 -6.92 11.72
CA GLN A 377 26.57 -6.37 11.71
C GLN A 377 27.59 -7.41 12.16
N ALA A 378 27.29 -8.19 13.21
CA ALA A 378 28.18 -9.26 13.63
C ALA A 378 28.27 -10.40 12.60
N TYR A 379 27.17 -10.70 11.90
CA TYR A 379 27.20 -11.68 10.82
C TYR A 379 28.03 -11.20 9.63
N ALA A 380 27.86 -9.93 9.22
CA ALA A 380 28.65 -9.31 8.15
C ALA A 380 30.14 -9.23 8.52
N GLY A 381 30.45 -8.83 9.75
CA GLY A 381 31.81 -8.68 10.27
C GLY A 381 32.49 -9.95 10.74
N LYS A 382 31.79 -11.09 10.78
CA LYS A 382 32.29 -12.37 11.32
C LYS A 382 32.73 -12.27 12.78
N THR A 383 31.93 -11.62 13.60
CA THR A 383 32.20 -11.38 15.02
C THR A 383 31.11 -11.96 15.92
N THR A 384 31.28 -11.75 17.22
CA THR A 384 30.26 -12.03 18.24
C THR A 384 29.44 -10.78 18.52
N TYR A 385 28.19 -10.96 18.94
CA TYR A 385 27.32 -9.89 19.43
C TYR A 385 26.59 -10.33 20.69
N SER A 386 26.39 -9.39 21.61
CA SER A 386 25.48 -9.53 22.74
C SER A 386 24.76 -8.20 22.94
N GLY A 387 23.44 -8.26 23.13
CA GLY A 387 22.60 -7.08 23.27
C GLY A 387 21.38 -7.37 24.14
N THR A 388 20.87 -6.35 24.80
CA THR A 388 19.62 -6.40 25.58
C THR A 388 18.79 -5.18 25.23
N GLY A 389 17.54 -5.42 24.80
CA GLY A 389 16.58 -4.38 24.45
C GLY A 389 16.10 -3.65 25.69
N SER A 390 15.67 -2.40 25.50
CA SER A 390 15.26 -1.49 26.58
C SER A 390 13.74 -1.41 26.79
N ASP A 391 12.95 -2.04 25.92
CA ASP A 391 11.48 -2.01 26.01
C ASP A 391 10.95 -3.14 26.89
N ASP A 392 10.45 -2.79 28.08
CA ASP A 392 9.86 -3.73 29.05
C ASP A 392 8.64 -4.50 28.50
N ASN A 393 7.96 -3.98 27.47
CA ASN A 393 6.81 -4.64 26.88
C ASN A 393 7.21 -5.71 25.86
N PHE A 394 8.42 -5.61 25.32
CA PHE A 394 8.99 -6.54 24.36
C PHE A 394 10.44 -6.86 24.75
N PRO A 395 10.64 -7.45 25.95
CA PRO A 395 11.99 -7.71 26.44
C PRO A 395 12.69 -8.69 25.51
N ALA A 396 13.94 -8.38 25.19
CA ALA A 396 14.78 -9.22 24.36
C ALA A 396 16.23 -9.15 24.83
N THR A 397 16.88 -10.30 24.91
CA THR A 397 18.32 -10.44 25.12
C THR A 397 18.83 -11.46 24.12
N ILE A 398 19.86 -11.11 23.37
CA ILE A 398 20.40 -11.97 22.33
C ILE A 398 21.91 -12.07 22.45
N GLU A 399 22.41 -13.27 22.20
CA GLU A 399 23.83 -13.56 22.01
C GLU A 399 23.99 -14.28 20.68
N ALA A 400 25.02 -13.90 19.93
CA ALA A 400 25.34 -14.51 18.65
C ALA A 400 26.86 -14.63 18.48
N ASP A 401 27.31 -15.72 17.87
CA ASP A 401 28.71 -15.93 17.48
C ASP A 401 28.77 -16.35 16.01
N PHE A 402 29.24 -15.44 15.17
CA PHE A 402 29.40 -15.66 13.74
C PHE A 402 30.86 -15.77 13.31
N SER A 403 31.80 -15.92 14.25
CA SER A 403 33.25 -16.06 13.99
C SER A 403 33.61 -17.25 13.11
N LYS A 404 32.72 -18.25 13.03
CA LYS A 404 32.84 -19.45 12.18
C LYS A 404 31.84 -19.49 11.02
N SER A 405 31.04 -18.44 10.85
CA SER A 405 30.09 -18.36 9.74
C SER A 405 30.84 -18.15 8.43
N ASN A 406 30.38 -18.81 7.36
CA ASN A 406 31.08 -18.79 6.06
C ASN A 406 30.19 -18.30 4.90
N GLY A 407 28.98 -17.81 5.20
CA GLY A 407 28.13 -17.17 4.21
C GLY A 407 28.33 -15.67 4.18
N ASP A 408 28.12 -15.03 3.03
CA ASP A 408 28.20 -13.58 2.88
C ASP A 408 26.81 -12.96 2.95
N LEU A 409 26.65 -11.85 3.69
CA LEU A 409 25.41 -11.08 3.63
C LEU A 409 25.38 -10.31 2.32
N ALA A 410 24.55 -10.74 1.37
CA ALA A 410 24.42 -10.08 0.09
C ALA A 410 23.73 -8.72 0.23
N GLY A 411 22.69 -8.66 1.04
CA GLY A 411 22.01 -7.43 1.37
C GLY A 411 20.67 -7.65 2.07
N VAL A 412 20.11 -6.55 2.53
CA VAL A 412 18.76 -6.43 3.06
C VAL A 412 17.95 -5.57 2.10
N VAL A 413 16.83 -6.09 1.62
CA VAL A 413 15.92 -5.38 0.72
C VAL A 413 14.64 -5.04 1.46
N VAL A 414 14.21 -3.78 1.36
CA VAL A 414 13.06 -3.25 2.08
C VAL A 414 12.05 -2.53 1.19
N GLY A 415 10.85 -2.28 1.74
CA GLY A 415 9.76 -1.52 1.13
C GLY A 415 9.35 -0.32 2.01
N HIS A 416 8.04 -0.11 2.18
CA HIS A 416 7.40 0.83 3.13
C HIS A 416 7.44 2.32 2.77
N GLU A 417 8.52 2.88 2.18
CA GLU A 417 8.54 4.31 1.80
C GLU A 417 8.05 4.57 0.37
N HIS A 418 7.65 3.50 -0.34
CA HIS A 418 7.15 3.52 -1.71
C HIS A 418 8.13 4.23 -2.67
N SER A 419 9.45 4.10 -2.43
CA SER A 419 10.46 4.86 -3.16
C SER A 419 11.72 4.05 -3.46
N ASP A 420 12.53 4.53 -4.40
CA ASP A 420 13.86 3.97 -4.59
C ASP A 420 14.86 4.65 -3.66
N MET A 421 15.55 3.84 -2.85
CA MET A 421 16.71 4.27 -2.07
C MET A 421 17.95 3.53 -2.56
N SER A 422 18.96 4.29 -2.99
CA SER A 422 20.29 3.75 -3.28
C SER A 422 20.82 2.97 -2.08
N MET A 423 21.56 1.89 -2.32
CA MET A 423 22.13 1.06 -1.27
C MET A 423 22.93 1.91 -0.28
N GLN A 424 22.60 1.73 1.00
CA GLN A 424 23.31 2.29 2.13
C GLN A 424 24.04 1.16 2.85
N GLU A 425 25.30 1.40 3.21
CA GLU A 425 26.11 0.45 3.97
C GLU A 425 26.44 1.03 5.34
N ILE A 426 26.05 0.33 6.40
CA ILE A 426 26.39 0.66 7.79
C ILE A 426 27.00 -0.58 8.44
N ASP A 427 28.26 -0.47 8.84
CA ASP A 427 29.02 -1.54 9.52
C ASP A 427 28.96 -2.89 8.77
N GLY A 428 29.08 -2.85 7.45
CA GLY A 428 29.08 -4.03 6.57
C GLY A 428 27.70 -4.55 6.19
N VAL A 429 26.62 -4.01 6.77
CA VAL A 429 25.24 -4.34 6.39
C VAL A 429 24.82 -3.41 5.25
N LYS A 430 24.53 -4.00 4.10
CA LYS A 430 24.05 -3.30 2.90
C LYS A 430 22.53 -3.37 2.87
N LEU A 431 21.85 -2.23 2.84
CA LEU A 431 20.39 -2.14 2.77
C LEU A 431 19.97 -1.25 1.62
N THR A 432 18.95 -1.67 0.86
CA THR A 432 18.37 -0.88 -0.22
C THR A 432 16.85 -0.97 -0.17
N GLU A 433 16.18 0.10 -0.56
CA GLU A 433 14.72 0.11 -0.78
C GLU A 433 14.46 0.23 -2.27
N ARG A 434 13.42 -0.46 -2.72
CA ARG A 434 12.98 -0.43 -4.11
C ARG A 434 11.54 0.04 -4.19
N CYS A 435 11.24 0.78 -5.25
CA CYS A 435 9.91 1.29 -5.50
C CYS A 435 8.90 0.17 -5.82
N CYS A 436 7.61 0.51 -5.83
CA CYS A 436 6.47 -0.39 -5.86
C CYS A 436 5.36 0.10 -6.80
N PHE A 437 4.30 -0.69 -6.91
CA PHE A 437 3.10 -0.41 -7.73
C PHE A 437 2.41 0.93 -7.41
N ILE A 438 2.55 1.41 -6.17
CA ILE A 438 1.99 2.68 -5.72
C ILE A 438 3.14 3.60 -5.30
N PRO A 439 3.94 4.11 -6.24
CA PRO A 439 5.10 4.92 -5.89
C PRO A 439 4.67 6.19 -5.15
N SER A 440 5.42 6.58 -4.12
CA SER A 440 5.23 7.89 -3.50
C SER A 440 5.46 8.97 -4.56
N GLY A 441 4.52 9.92 -4.67
CA GLY A 441 4.53 10.89 -5.77
C GLY A 441 5.89 11.55 -5.97
N ARG A 442 6.38 11.55 -7.23
CA ARG A 442 7.69 12.04 -7.66
C ARG A 442 7.83 13.52 -7.33
N VAL A 443 8.95 13.98 -6.78
CA VAL A 443 9.22 15.42 -6.70
C VAL A 443 10.02 15.85 -7.93
N ILE A 444 9.34 16.39 -8.95
CA ILE A 444 9.99 16.93 -10.16
C ILE A 444 10.02 18.45 -10.03
N ASN A 445 11.22 19.04 -10.00
CA ASN A 445 11.42 20.49 -9.83
C ASN A 445 10.68 21.07 -8.60
N GLY A 446 10.63 20.32 -7.49
CA GLY A 446 9.93 20.74 -6.27
C GLY A 446 8.41 20.54 -6.28
N THR A 447 7.86 19.93 -7.35
CA THR A 447 6.42 19.62 -7.46
C THR A 447 6.19 18.13 -7.30
N LYS A 448 5.28 17.72 -6.41
CA LYS A 448 4.83 16.33 -6.30
C LYS A 448 3.99 15.98 -7.54
N VAL A 449 4.47 15.04 -8.34
CA VAL A 449 3.85 14.51 -9.55
C VAL A 449 3.39 13.10 -9.23
N ASN A 450 2.11 12.83 -9.45
CA ASN A 450 1.57 11.49 -9.27
C ASN A 450 2.14 10.54 -10.34
N PRO A 451 2.26 9.23 -10.07
CA PRO A 451 2.49 8.24 -11.11
C PRO A 451 1.45 8.37 -12.22
N ASP A 452 1.89 8.09 -13.45
CA ASP A 452 1.03 8.07 -14.63
C ASP A 452 0.23 6.77 -14.61
N LEU A 453 -0.91 6.81 -13.91
CA LEU A 453 -1.85 5.68 -13.81
C LEU A 453 -2.33 5.25 -15.20
N GLY A 454 -2.50 3.93 -15.40
CA GLY A 454 -2.90 3.36 -16.69
C GLY A 454 -1.75 3.24 -17.70
N THR A 455 -0.51 3.32 -17.24
CA THR A 455 0.70 3.11 -18.07
C THR A 455 1.56 1.99 -17.50
N ILE A 456 2.51 1.49 -18.29
CA ILE A 456 3.46 0.44 -17.86
C ILE A 456 4.25 0.89 -16.63
N ASP A 457 4.52 2.19 -16.48
CA ASP A 457 5.26 2.73 -15.33
C ASP A 457 4.59 2.42 -13.99
N GLN A 458 3.27 2.22 -13.98
CA GLN A 458 2.51 1.87 -12.78
C GLN A 458 2.91 0.51 -12.19
N TYR A 459 3.39 -0.45 -12.97
CA TYR A 459 3.67 -1.81 -12.49
C TYR A 459 4.87 -1.92 -11.53
N ALA A 460 5.65 -0.85 -11.34
CA ALA A 460 7.01 -0.87 -10.77
C ALA A 460 7.31 -2.00 -9.76
N PHE A 461 8.15 -2.96 -10.19
CA PHE A 461 8.67 -4.06 -9.37
C PHE A 461 10.07 -4.46 -9.84
N ASP A 462 10.81 -5.19 -9.01
CA ASP A 462 12.13 -5.71 -9.39
C ASP A 462 12.18 -7.24 -9.39
N ILE A 463 12.94 -7.80 -10.33
CA ILE A 463 13.51 -9.14 -10.19
C ILE A 463 14.93 -8.98 -9.66
N ILE A 464 15.16 -9.52 -8.47
CA ILE A 464 16.45 -9.53 -7.79
C ILE A 464 17.22 -10.77 -8.27
N GLU A 465 18.40 -10.56 -8.86
CA GLU A 465 19.36 -11.62 -9.13
C GLU A 465 20.52 -11.58 -8.15
N ILE A 466 20.91 -12.75 -7.63
CA ILE A 466 22.13 -12.91 -6.82
C ILE A 466 23.15 -13.68 -7.66
N ASP A 467 24.15 -12.96 -8.14
CA ASP A 467 25.31 -13.52 -8.84
C ASP A 467 26.38 -13.86 -7.81
N THR A 468 26.40 -15.12 -7.38
CA THR A 468 27.38 -15.62 -6.40
C THR A 468 28.79 -15.76 -6.96
N THR A 469 28.96 -15.72 -8.29
CA THR A 469 30.28 -15.79 -8.93
C THR A 469 30.97 -14.43 -8.90
N ASN A 470 30.25 -13.38 -9.28
CA ASN A 470 30.77 -12.01 -9.30
C ASN A 470 30.46 -11.23 -8.01
N ARG A 471 29.75 -11.84 -7.06
CA ARG A 471 29.29 -11.26 -5.79
C ARG A 471 28.51 -9.96 -6.02
N GLN A 472 27.47 -10.03 -6.84
CA GLN A 472 26.59 -8.90 -7.16
C GLN A 472 25.14 -9.18 -6.78
N VAL A 473 24.49 -8.17 -6.20
CA VAL A 473 23.02 -8.07 -6.16
C VAL A 473 22.60 -7.19 -7.33
N ILE A 474 21.72 -7.71 -8.18
CA ILE A 474 21.25 -7.04 -9.39
C ILE A 474 19.73 -6.91 -9.30
N PHE A 475 19.20 -5.72 -9.51
CA PHE A 475 17.78 -5.42 -9.58
C PHE A 475 17.43 -5.13 -11.03
N LYS A 476 16.62 -5.99 -11.63
CA LYS A 476 16.03 -5.80 -12.95
C LYS A 476 14.66 -5.16 -12.77
N ARG A 477 14.50 -3.93 -13.26
CA ARG A 477 13.27 -3.14 -13.05
C ARG A 477 12.31 -3.30 -14.22
N PHE A 478 11.05 -3.60 -13.92
CA PHE A 478 9.93 -3.37 -14.83
C PHE A 478 9.14 -2.14 -14.37
N GLY A 479 8.59 -1.36 -15.31
CA GLY A 479 7.84 -0.14 -14.98
C GLY A 479 8.73 1.02 -14.51
N GLN A 480 8.22 1.86 -13.61
CA GLN A 480 8.90 3.08 -13.18
C GLN A 480 10.25 2.79 -12.51
N GLY A 481 11.30 3.50 -12.93
CA GLY A 481 12.64 3.48 -12.33
C GLY A 481 13.68 2.89 -13.27
N SER A 482 14.75 2.33 -12.72
CA SER A 482 15.82 1.73 -13.52
C SER A 482 16.46 0.52 -12.83
N ASP A 483 17.10 -0.32 -13.64
CA ASP A 483 18.03 -1.34 -13.17
C ASP A 483 19.05 -0.72 -12.18
N TYR A 484 19.44 -1.53 -11.20
CA TYR A 484 20.40 -1.13 -10.18
C TYR A 484 21.23 -2.34 -9.76
N SER A 485 22.47 -2.14 -9.33
CA SER A 485 23.29 -3.24 -8.82
C SER A 485 24.37 -2.75 -7.86
N TYR A 486 24.78 -3.62 -6.96
CA TYR A 486 25.93 -3.40 -6.09
C TYR A 486 26.64 -4.72 -5.77
N GLY A 487 27.92 -4.62 -5.39
CA GLY A 487 28.71 -5.75 -4.92
C GLY A 487 28.54 -6.00 -3.42
N TYR A 488 28.75 -7.24 -2.99
CA TYR A 488 28.63 -7.62 -1.58
C TYR A 488 29.84 -8.35 -0.99
#